data_AF-A0A497P4A5-F1
#
_entry.id   AF-A0A497P4A5-F1
#
_cell.length_a   1.000
_cell.length_b   1.000
_cell.length_c   1.000
_cell.angle_alpha   90.00
_cell.angle_beta   90.00
_cell.angle_gamma   90.00
#
_symmetry.space_group_name_H-M   'P 1'
#
loop_
_entity.id
_entity.type
_entity.pdbx_description
1 polymer ?
#
loop_
_entity_poly.entity_id
_entity_poly.type
_entity_poly.pdbx_seq_one_letter_code
_entity_poly.pdbx_strand_id
1 'polypeptide(L)' 'MSERELLIYIDGNFYPESEAKISVFDHGFLYGDGVFEGIRSYNGVV' A
#
# COMPACT_ATOMS: atom_id res chain seq x y z
N MET A 1 -16.86 17.74 -4.85
CA MET A 1 -15.57 17.68 -4.16
C MET A 1 -14.63 16.88 -5.03
N SER A 2 -13.41 17.33 -5.33
CA SER A 2 -12.42 16.41 -5.91
C SER A 2 -12.05 15.43 -4.81
N GLU A 3 -12.37 14.16 -5.00
CA GLU A 3 -11.86 13.10 -4.13
C GLU A 3 -10.33 13.15 -4.20
N ARG A 4 -9.68 13.38 -3.05
CA ARG A 4 -8.23 13.25 -2.97
C ARG A 4 -7.94 11.77 -2.85
N GLU A 5 -7.20 11.22 -3.80
CA GLU A 5 -6.75 9.83 -3.73
C GLU A 5 -5.87 9.60 -2.51
N LEU A 6 -5.95 8.40 -1.97
CA LEU A 6 -5.00 7.96 -0.95
C LEU A 6 -3.62 7.81 -1.59
N LEU A 7 -2.58 8.05 -0.80
CA LEU A 7 -1.20 7.79 -1.20
C LEU A 7 -0.74 6.47 -0.59
N ILE A 8 -0.21 5.59 -1.43
CA ILE A 8 0.42 4.33 -1.01
C ILE A 8 1.94 4.45 -1.19
N TYR A 9 2.67 4.05 -0.16
CA TYR A 9 4.12 4.01 -0.18
C TYR A 9 4.61 2.65 -0.67
N ILE A 10 5.34 2.63 -1.79
CA ILE A 10 5.91 1.42 -2.40
C ILE A 10 7.36 1.74 -2.78
N ASP A 11 8.30 0.90 -2.36
CA ASP A 11 9.71 0.94 -2.76
C ASP A 11 10.36 2.35 -2.73
N GLY A 12 10.14 3.10 -1.65
CA GLY A 12 10.76 4.41 -1.48
C GLY A 12 9.92 5.60 -1.95
N ASN A 13 8.81 5.37 -2.65
CA ASN A 13 8.05 6.41 -3.33
C ASN A 13 6.56 6.39 -2.96
N PHE A 14 5.92 7.56 -3.00
CA PHE A 14 4.47 7.68 -2.83
C PHE A 14 3.77 7.69 -4.18
N TYR A 15 2.77 6.83 -4.33
CA TYR A 15 1.92 6.73 -5.52
C TYR A 15 0.46 7.04 -5.16
N PRO A 16 -0.30 7.70 -6.04
CA PRO A 16 -1.76 7.71 -5.96
C PRO A 16 -2.32 6.28 -5.99
N GLU A 17 -3.45 6.06 -5.32
CA GLU A 17 -4.09 4.74 -5.23
C GLU A 17 -4.36 4.10 -6.58
N SER A 18 -4.74 4.90 -7.57
CA SER A 18 -4.97 4.43 -8.93
C SER A 18 -3.72 3.91 -9.65
N GLU A 19 -2.52 4.29 -9.20
CA GLU A 19 -1.24 3.94 -9.83
C GLU A 19 -0.43 2.91 -9.02
N ALA A 20 -0.75 2.72 -7.74
CA ALA A 20 -0.09 1.79 -6.84
C ALA A 20 -0.37 0.33 -7.25
N LYS A 21 0.63 -0.32 -7.87
CA LYS A 21 0.48 -1.65 -8.46
C LYS A 21 1.73 -2.53 -8.29
N ILE A 22 1.51 -3.83 -8.29
CA ILE A 22 2.54 -4.86 -8.37
C ILE A 22 2.36 -5.70 -9.65
N SER A 23 3.36 -6.52 -9.99
CA SER A 23 3.25 -7.47 -11.09
C SER A 23 2.23 -8.56 -10.79
N VAL A 24 1.50 -9.04 -11.80
CA VAL A 24 0.68 -10.26 -11.69
C VAL A 24 1.51 -11.52 -11.46
N PHE A 25 2.82 -11.43 -11.70
CA PHE A 25 3.79 -12.50 -11.44
C PHE A 25 4.51 -12.35 -10.09
N ASP A 26 4.04 -11.46 -9.22
CA ASP A 26 4.61 -11.28 -7.89
C ASP A 26 4.47 -12.57 -7.06
N HIS A 27 5.56 -12.97 -6.40
CA HIS A 27 5.61 -14.23 -5.65
C HIS A 27 4.68 -14.21 -4.43
N GLY A 28 4.54 -13.05 -3.78
CA GLY A 28 3.61 -12.86 -2.66
C GLY A 28 2.16 -12.98 -3.11
N PHE A 29 1.84 -12.48 -4.31
CA PHE A 29 0.51 -12.66 -4.90
C PHE A 29 0.24 -14.11 -5.35
N LEU A 30 1.20 -14.75 -6.02
CA LEU A 30 1.01 -16.08 -6.61
C LEU A 30 1.07 -17.23 -5.60
N TYR A 31 1.90 -17.09 -4.57
CA TYR A 31 2.23 -18.20 -3.66
C TYR A 31 2.04 -17.87 -2.18
N GLY A 32 1.61 -16.65 -1.85
CA GLY A 32 1.39 -16.22 -0.46
C GLY A 32 2.67 -15.98 0.33
N ASP A 33 3.80 -15.81 -0.35
CA ASP A 33 5.09 -15.49 0.28
C ASP A 33 5.17 -14.01 0.62
N GLY A 34 4.79 -13.67 1.84
CA GLY A 34 4.82 -12.30 2.33
C GLY A 34 4.63 -12.24 3.84
N VAL A 35 5.08 -11.12 4.41
CA VAL A 35 4.82 -10.75 5.81
C VAL A 35 4.12 -9.40 5.83
N PHE A 36 3.20 -9.20 6.76
CA PHE A 36 2.49 -7.93 6.90
C PHE A 36 2.29 -7.60 8.37
N GLU A 37 2.08 -6.31 8.65
CA GLU A 37 1.73 -5.80 9.96
C GLU A 37 0.51 -4.89 9.90
N GLY A 38 -0.28 -4.90 10.96
CA GLY A 38 -1.46 -4.07 11.11
C GLY A 38 -1.22 -3.00 12.15
N ILE A 39 -1.18 -1.73 11.73
CA ILE A 39 -0.96 -0.59 12.62
C ILE A 39 -2.22 0.28 12.64
N ARG A 40 -2.62 0.75 13.82
CA ARG A 40 -3.67 1.76 13.97
C ARG A 40 -3.04 3.04 14.48
N SER A 41 -3.58 4.19 14.11
CA SER A 41 -3.21 5.46 14.73
C SER A 41 -4.44 6.28 15.03
N TYR A 42 -4.46 6.88 16.21
CA TYR A 42 -5.51 7.78 16.68
C TYR A 42 -4.86 9.08 17.15
N ASN A 43 -5.32 10.20 16.61
CA ASN A 43 -4.83 11.54 16.97
C ASN A 43 -3.29 11.67 16.90
N GLY A 44 -2.66 11.02 15.91
CA GLY A 44 -1.22 11.06 15.70
C GLY A 44 -0.39 10.15 16.62
N VAL A 45 -1.06 9.31 17.43
CA VAL A 45 -0.40 8.27 18.24
C VAL A 45 -0.64 6.92 17.58
N VAL A 46 0.41 6.11 17.48
CA VAL A 46 0.40 4.75 16.93
C VAL A 46 0.20 3.74 18.07
#